data_AF-A0A521ZVN9-F1
#
_entry.id   AF-A0A521ZVN9-F1
#
_cell.length_a   1.000
_cell.length_b   1.000
_cell.length_c   1.000
_cell.angle_alpha   90.00
_cell.angle_beta   90.00
_cell.angle_gamma   90.00
#
_symmetry.space_group_name_H-M   'P 1'
#
loop_
_entity.id
_entity.type
_entity.pdbx_description
1 polymer ?
#
loop_
_entity_poly.entity_id
_entity_poly.type
_entity_poly.pdbx_seq_one_letter_code
_entity_poly.pdbx_strand_id
1 'polypeptide(L)'
;MSMSHSQHRWRNQTGATLVEVLVSVLLLSLGVLAMAAMQVNAVQYSKTSEFRTVATLLANDLGDRMRANDPSGQVRSGPTGYDYLSSGAYAAPTLPNPPGTDCADGATTCAFNQMAAYDKATWARTVFQQLPQGTARVVVDAANANAEIWIVWTDPSSSSNQAADNCPANYNQPSTVRCVYFRIAI
;
A
#
# COMPACT_ATOMS: atom_id res chain seq x y z
N MET A 1 7.95 43.97 -83.68
CA MET A 1 6.91 43.44 -82.75
C MET A 1 7.30 42.02 -82.39
N SER A 2 7.81 41.80 -81.17
CA SER A 2 8.23 40.48 -80.67
C SER A 2 7.23 40.03 -79.61
N MET A 3 6.55 38.91 -79.86
CA MET A 3 5.57 38.32 -78.93
C MET A 3 6.25 37.26 -78.06
N SER A 4 6.49 37.61 -76.79
CA SER A 4 6.93 36.70 -75.74
C SER A 4 5.78 35.76 -75.33
N HIS A 5 5.89 34.46 -75.59
CA HIS A 5 4.96 33.45 -75.10
C HIS A 5 5.25 33.12 -73.63
N SER A 6 4.38 33.54 -72.71
CA SER A 6 4.39 33.15 -71.30
C SER A 6 3.86 31.72 -71.13
N GLN A 7 4.76 30.77 -70.89
CA GLN A 7 4.38 29.39 -70.62
C GLN A 7 3.84 29.24 -69.18
N HIS A 8 2.53 29.05 -69.04
CA HIS A 8 1.89 28.69 -67.78
C HIS A 8 2.20 27.22 -67.45
N ARG A 9 3.10 26.97 -66.48
CA ARG A 9 3.29 25.65 -65.88
C ARG A 9 2.04 25.30 -65.06
N TRP A 10 1.20 24.40 -65.58
CA TRP A 10 0.13 23.80 -64.81
C TRP A 10 0.75 22.95 -63.69
N ARG A 11 0.56 23.37 -62.44
CA ARG A 11 0.94 22.59 -61.25
C ARG A 11 -0.07 21.45 -61.12
N ASN A 12 0.38 20.21 -61.34
CA ASN A 12 -0.40 19.03 -60.99
C ASN A 12 -0.61 19.02 -59.48
N GLN A 13 -1.86 19.25 -59.03
CA GLN A 13 -2.25 18.96 -57.65
C GLN A 13 -2.32 17.43 -57.51
N THR A 14 -1.28 16.85 -56.94
CA THR A 14 -1.33 15.47 -56.44
C THR A 14 -2.18 15.47 -55.17
N GLY A 15 -3.41 14.95 -55.25
CA GLY A 15 -4.37 14.84 -54.15
C GLY A 15 -3.96 13.84 -53.07
N ALA A 16 -2.79 14.04 -52.45
CA ALA A 16 -2.25 13.22 -51.37
C ALA A 16 -2.62 13.73 -49.96
N THR A 17 -3.19 14.94 -49.85
CA THR A 17 -3.45 15.60 -48.56
C THR A 17 -4.48 14.87 -47.70
N LEU A 18 -5.51 14.25 -48.29
CA LEU A 18 -6.54 13.54 -47.53
C LEU A 18 -6.00 12.23 -46.94
N VAL A 19 -5.20 11.49 -47.72
CA VAL A 19 -4.54 10.25 -47.26
C VAL A 19 -3.51 10.56 -46.18
N GLU A 20 -2.74 11.64 -46.35
CA GLU A 20 -1.74 12.10 -45.38
C GLU A 20 -2.36 12.48 -44.02
N VAL A 21 -3.49 13.20 -44.04
CA VAL A 21 -4.25 13.53 -42.82
C VAL A 21 -4.83 12.28 -42.18
N LEU A 22 -5.36 11.34 -42.97
CA LEU A 22 -5.93 10.09 -42.45
C LEU A 22 -4.86 9.22 -41.77
N VAL A 23 -3.68 9.10 -42.38
CA VAL A 23 -2.53 8.41 -41.78
C VAL A 23 -2.05 9.15 -40.52
N SER A 24 -2.02 10.48 -40.52
CA SER A 24 -1.62 11.28 -39.35
C SER A 24 -2.58 11.07 -38.17
N VAL A 25 -3.89 11.10 -38.41
CA VAL A 25 -4.91 10.83 -37.38
C VAL A 25 -4.82 9.38 -36.89
N LEU A 26 -4.56 8.42 -37.78
CA LEU A 26 -4.34 7.02 -37.41
C LEU A 26 -3.15 6.89 -36.45
N LEU A 27 -1.98 7.41 -36.83
CA LEU A 27 -0.78 7.35 -35.98
C LEU A 27 -0.98 8.05 -34.64
N LEU A 28 -1.63 9.22 -34.64
CA LEU A 28 -1.95 9.95 -33.42
C LEU A 28 -2.90 9.15 -32.51
N SER A 29 -3.94 8.52 -33.07
CA SER A 29 -4.86 7.70 -32.28
C SER A 29 -4.17 6.50 -31.64
N LEU A 30 -3.27 5.83 -32.36
CA LEU A 30 -2.45 4.73 -31.82
C LEU A 30 -1.53 5.21 -30.70
N GLY A 31 -0.90 6.38 -30.87
CA GLY A 31 -0.06 7.01 -29.86
C GLY A 31 -0.82 7.32 -28.56
N VAL A 32 -2.03 7.88 -28.66
CA VAL A 32 -2.89 8.17 -27.49
C VAL A 32 -3.32 6.88 -26.79
N LEU A 33 -3.68 5.84 -27.53
CA LEU A 33 -4.06 4.54 -26.95
C LEU A 33 -2.90 3.89 -26.19
N ALA A 34 -1.69 3.95 -26.74
CA ALA A 34 -0.48 3.47 -26.08
C ALA A 34 -0.19 4.24 -24.78
N MET A 35 -0.28 5.58 -24.81
CA MET A 35 -0.10 6.42 -23.61
C MET A 35 -1.16 6.13 -22.54
N ALA A 36 -2.41 5.94 -22.93
CA ALA A 36 -3.48 5.62 -21.98
C ALA A 36 -3.21 4.29 -21.25
N ALA A 37 -2.75 3.27 -21.97
CA ALA A 37 -2.37 1.99 -21.35
C ALA A 37 -1.20 2.15 -20.35
N MET A 38 -0.21 2.99 -20.67
CA MET A 38 0.89 3.29 -19.74
C MET A 38 0.41 4.05 -18.50
N GLN A 39 -0.49 5.01 -18.65
CA GLN A 39 -1.05 5.78 -17.54
C GLN A 39 -1.77 4.88 -16.53
N VAL A 40 -2.57 3.90 -17.00
CA VAL A 40 -3.25 2.94 -16.11
C VAL A 40 -2.24 2.15 -15.27
N ASN A 41 -1.17 1.64 -15.91
CA ASN A 41 -0.11 0.92 -15.19
C ASN A 41 0.61 1.83 -14.18
N ALA A 42 0.91 3.07 -14.55
CA ALA A 42 1.56 4.03 -13.66
C ALA A 42 0.71 4.32 -12.40
N VAL A 43 -0.61 4.42 -12.55
CA VAL A 43 -1.53 4.60 -11.41
C VAL A 43 -1.51 3.38 -10.49
N GLN A 44 -1.52 2.17 -11.05
CA GLN A 44 -1.47 0.94 -10.23
C GLN A 44 -0.17 0.86 -9.42
N TYR A 45 0.99 1.08 -10.06
CA TYR A 45 2.27 1.10 -9.34
C TYR A 45 2.35 2.19 -8.27
N SER A 46 1.78 3.36 -8.55
CA SER A 46 1.71 4.46 -7.57
C SER A 46 0.90 4.05 -6.34
N LYS A 47 -0.23 3.35 -6.52
CA LYS A 47 -1.06 2.84 -5.42
C LYS A 47 -0.35 1.79 -4.58
N THR A 48 0.35 0.84 -5.21
CA THR A 48 1.14 -0.15 -4.47
C THR A 48 2.25 0.51 -3.65
N SER A 49 2.91 1.54 -4.20
CA SER A 49 3.94 2.32 -3.49
C SER A 49 3.36 3.11 -2.30
N GLU A 50 2.20 3.71 -2.50
CA GLU A 50 1.44 4.42 -1.45
C GLU A 50 1.14 3.49 -0.26
N PHE A 51 0.60 2.29 -0.51
CA PHE A 51 0.31 1.33 0.56
C PHE A 51 1.55 0.86 1.31
N ARG A 52 2.68 0.65 0.62
CA ARG A 52 3.96 0.31 1.29
C ARG A 52 4.48 1.46 2.17
N THR A 53 4.28 2.70 1.72
CA THR A 53 4.63 3.90 2.50
C THR A 53 3.76 4.01 3.76
N VAL A 54 2.45 3.86 3.60
CA VAL A 54 1.49 3.84 4.72
C VAL A 54 1.81 2.72 5.71
N ALA A 55 2.08 1.50 5.22
CA ALA A 55 2.50 0.38 6.07
C ALA A 55 3.77 0.68 6.87
N THR A 56 4.75 1.37 6.26
CA THR A 56 5.98 1.79 6.95
C THR A 56 5.68 2.79 8.07
N LEU A 57 4.83 3.78 7.80
CA LEU A 57 4.42 4.75 8.82
C LEU A 57 3.66 4.08 9.96
N LEU A 58 2.74 3.16 9.66
CA LEU A 58 1.98 2.40 10.66
C LEU A 58 2.87 1.51 11.52
N ALA A 59 3.88 0.86 10.94
CA ALA A 59 4.82 0.05 11.71
C ALA A 59 5.66 0.90 12.67
N ASN A 60 6.16 2.06 12.19
CA ASN A 60 6.90 2.99 13.05
C ASN A 60 6.02 3.59 14.15
N ASP A 61 4.78 3.97 13.85
CA ASP A 61 3.81 4.47 14.85
C ASP A 61 3.63 3.46 15.99
N LEU A 62 3.44 2.17 15.67
CA LEU A 62 3.34 1.15 16.71
C LEU A 62 4.65 1.00 17.50
N GLY A 63 5.79 1.02 16.81
CA GLY A 63 7.11 0.98 17.46
C GLY A 63 7.31 2.14 18.45
N ASP A 64 6.90 3.35 18.08
CA ASP A 64 6.98 4.53 18.94
C ASP A 64 6.03 4.43 20.13
N ARG A 65 4.81 3.90 19.95
CA ARG A 65 3.89 3.59 21.05
C ARG A 65 4.49 2.60 22.03
N MET A 66 5.13 1.53 21.54
CA MET A 66 5.79 0.54 22.40
C MET A 66 6.93 1.14 23.23
N ARG A 67 7.72 2.05 22.65
CA ARG A 67 8.80 2.77 23.36
C ARG A 67 8.27 3.79 24.36
N ALA A 68 7.16 4.46 24.03
CA ALA A 68 6.53 5.44 24.92
C ALA A 68 5.91 4.73 26.14
N ASN A 69 5.30 3.57 25.91
CA ASN A 69 4.79 2.68 26.95
C ASN A 69 5.88 1.69 27.40
N ASP A 70 7.04 2.20 27.81
CA ASP A 70 8.16 1.39 28.32
C ASP A 70 8.16 1.33 29.85
N PRO A 71 7.61 0.26 30.44
CA PRO A 71 7.75 0.04 31.87
C PRO A 71 9.05 -0.70 32.19
N SER A 72 9.81 -0.14 33.12
CA SER A 72 10.91 -0.87 33.77
C SER A 72 10.41 -2.21 34.32
N GLY A 73 10.89 -3.32 33.77
CA GLY A 73 10.68 -4.68 34.31
C GLY A 73 9.34 -5.35 34.00
N GLN A 74 8.52 -4.88 33.04
CA GLN A 74 7.29 -5.60 32.63
C GLN A 74 7.43 -6.36 31.31
N VAL A 75 6.64 -7.43 31.16
CA VAL A 75 6.68 -8.35 30.02
C VAL A 75 5.99 -7.71 28.81
N ARG A 76 6.77 -7.38 27.77
CA ARG A 76 6.27 -6.76 26.52
C ARG A 76 5.66 -7.77 25.53
N SER A 77 5.96 -9.05 25.68
CA SER A 77 5.43 -10.15 24.87
C SER A 77 4.13 -10.72 25.43
N GLY A 78 3.37 -11.40 24.59
CA GLY A 78 2.13 -12.06 24.95
C GLY A 78 0.88 -11.16 24.95
N PRO A 79 -0.29 -11.72 25.30
CA PRO A 79 -1.58 -11.05 25.15
C PRO A 79 -1.71 -9.74 25.96
N THR A 80 -1.05 -9.69 27.12
CA THR A 80 -1.00 -8.54 28.02
C THR A 80 0.04 -7.49 27.61
N GLY A 81 0.90 -7.80 26.64
CA GLY A 81 1.87 -6.89 26.04
C GLY A 81 1.44 -6.47 24.64
N TYR A 82 2.38 -6.35 23.71
CA TYR A 82 2.13 -5.85 22.35
C TYR A 82 1.93 -6.94 21.27
N ASP A 83 1.92 -8.23 21.63
CA ASP A 83 1.56 -9.28 20.67
C ASP A 83 0.14 -9.07 20.15
N TYR A 84 -0.02 -9.18 18.83
CA TYR A 84 -1.27 -9.00 18.13
C TYR A 84 -1.39 -10.01 17.00
N LEU A 85 -2.41 -10.87 17.04
CA LEU A 85 -2.61 -11.96 16.08
C LEU A 85 -1.31 -12.78 15.85
N SER A 86 -0.55 -13.00 16.92
CA SER A 86 0.82 -13.54 16.90
C SER A 86 0.90 -15.00 16.45
N SER A 87 -0.24 -15.68 16.31
CA SER A 87 -0.34 -17.07 15.87
C SER A 87 -1.57 -17.27 14.97
N GLY A 88 -1.50 -18.30 14.11
CA GLY A 88 -2.61 -18.71 13.26
C GLY A 88 -2.39 -18.42 11.78
N ALA A 89 -3.29 -18.98 10.97
CA ALA A 89 -3.40 -18.68 9.55
C ALA A 89 -4.11 -17.34 9.34
N TYR A 90 -3.99 -16.81 8.13
CA TYR A 90 -4.71 -15.65 7.64
C TYR A 90 -6.20 -15.89 7.76
N ALA A 91 -6.87 -14.95 8.40
CA ALA A 91 -8.30 -14.78 8.34
C ALA A 91 -8.59 -13.45 7.66
N ALA A 92 -9.62 -13.41 6.82
CA ALA A 92 -10.08 -12.16 6.25
C ALA A 92 -10.44 -11.19 7.40
N PRO A 93 -9.81 -10.01 7.46
CA PRO A 93 -9.96 -9.16 8.62
C PRO A 93 -11.33 -8.48 8.62
N THR A 94 -11.88 -8.35 9.82
CA THR A 94 -13.01 -7.47 10.11
C THR A 94 -12.50 -6.23 10.84
N LEU A 95 -13.30 -5.17 10.86
CA LEU A 95 -12.96 -3.97 11.61
C LEU A 95 -12.73 -4.35 13.08
N PRO A 96 -11.53 -4.11 13.65
CA PRO A 96 -11.28 -4.47 15.04
C PRO A 96 -12.18 -3.68 15.99
N ASN A 97 -12.59 -4.32 17.09
CA ASN A 97 -13.39 -3.66 18.12
C ASN A 97 -12.65 -2.43 18.68
N PRO A 98 -13.38 -1.39 19.11
CA PRO A 98 -12.77 -0.25 19.80
C PRO A 98 -12.09 -0.70 21.11
N PRO A 99 -11.13 0.08 21.63
CA PRO A 99 -10.52 -0.21 22.93
C PRO A 99 -11.58 -0.21 24.03
N GLY A 100 -11.49 -1.17 24.96
CA GLY A 100 -12.45 -1.29 26.07
C GLY A 100 -12.29 -0.24 27.16
N THR A 101 -11.11 0.37 27.27
CA THR A 101 -10.78 1.46 28.20
C THR A 101 -10.09 2.55 27.40
N ASP A 102 -10.51 3.81 27.55
CA ASP A 102 -9.83 4.93 26.91
C ASP A 102 -8.63 5.36 27.79
N CYS A 103 -7.43 5.16 27.27
CA CYS A 103 -6.20 5.54 27.95
C CYS A 103 -5.65 6.91 27.49
N ALA A 104 -6.41 7.65 26.66
CA ALA A 104 -6.00 8.96 26.13
C ALA A 104 -6.88 10.12 26.63
N ASP A 105 -7.86 9.86 27.51
CA ASP A 105 -8.79 10.87 28.04
C ASP A 105 -8.14 11.86 29.04
N GLY A 106 -6.90 11.58 29.49
CA GLY A 106 -6.17 12.37 30.48
C GLY A 106 -6.70 12.26 31.91
N ALA A 107 -7.79 11.52 32.14
CA ALA A 107 -8.41 11.31 33.46
C ALA A 107 -8.19 9.87 33.97
N THR A 108 -8.08 8.91 33.07
CA THR A 108 -7.90 7.49 33.35
C THR A 108 -6.41 7.16 33.49
N THR A 109 -6.00 6.67 34.65
CA THR A 109 -4.65 6.13 34.83
C THR A 109 -4.62 4.68 34.34
N CYS A 110 -3.96 4.43 33.21
CA CYS A 110 -3.80 3.08 32.66
C CYS A 110 -2.48 2.44 33.10
N ALA A 111 -2.56 1.20 33.59
CA ALA A 111 -1.39 0.35 33.71
C ALA A 111 -0.88 -0.06 32.31
N PHE A 112 0.37 -0.52 32.23
CA PHE A 112 1.01 -0.93 30.96
C PHE A 112 0.15 -1.83 30.08
N ASN A 113 -0.48 -2.86 30.66
CA ASN A 113 -1.31 -3.81 29.93
C ASN A 113 -2.58 -3.16 29.35
N GLN A 114 -3.14 -2.17 30.05
CA GLN A 114 -4.29 -1.40 29.57
C GLN A 114 -3.88 -0.45 28.44
N MET A 115 -2.72 0.20 28.59
CA MET A 115 -2.16 1.06 27.54
C MET A 115 -1.79 0.25 26.28
N ALA A 116 -1.15 -0.90 26.43
CA ALA A 116 -0.85 -1.80 25.32
C ALA A 116 -2.12 -2.33 24.62
N ALA A 117 -3.18 -2.64 25.39
CA ALA A 117 -4.46 -3.02 24.82
C ALA A 117 -5.14 -1.87 24.05
N TYR A 118 -5.08 -0.65 24.60
CA TYR A 118 -5.59 0.56 23.96
C TYR A 118 -4.85 0.86 22.65
N ASP A 119 -3.52 0.84 22.68
CA ASP A 119 -2.68 1.08 21.52
C ASP A 119 -2.94 0.07 20.42
N LYS A 120 -2.91 -1.23 20.73
CA LYS A 120 -3.17 -2.29 19.76
C LYS A 120 -4.55 -2.13 19.11
N ALA A 121 -5.59 -1.89 19.90
CA ALA A 121 -6.95 -1.76 19.39
C ALA A 121 -7.11 -0.53 18.50
N THR A 122 -6.60 0.62 18.93
CA THR A 122 -6.66 1.88 18.18
C THR A 122 -5.85 1.78 16.90
N TRP A 123 -4.61 1.30 17.01
CA TRP A 123 -3.70 1.12 15.88
C TRP A 123 -4.24 0.11 14.86
N ALA A 124 -4.72 -1.05 15.28
CA ALA A 124 -5.26 -2.06 14.36
C ALA A 124 -6.47 -1.53 13.58
N ARG A 125 -7.28 -0.65 14.19
CA ARG A 125 -8.37 0.05 13.48
C ARG A 125 -7.83 1.03 12.46
N THR A 126 -6.78 1.79 12.79
CA THR A 126 -6.11 2.67 11.83
C THR A 126 -5.54 1.88 10.65
N VAL A 127 -4.89 0.73 10.90
CA VAL A 127 -4.41 -0.18 9.85
C VAL A 127 -5.56 -0.62 8.94
N PHE A 128 -6.69 -1.05 9.52
CA PHE A 128 -7.87 -1.48 8.76
C PHE A 128 -8.49 -0.34 7.93
N GLN A 129 -8.44 0.89 8.42
CA GLN A 129 -9.02 2.06 7.74
C GLN A 129 -8.12 2.63 6.63
N GLN A 130 -6.79 2.56 6.81
CA GLN A 130 -5.84 3.14 5.85
C GLN A 130 -5.44 2.17 4.73
N LEU A 131 -5.59 0.86 4.96
CA LEU A 131 -5.24 -0.16 3.98
C LEU A 131 -6.48 -1.01 3.61
N PRO A 132 -6.63 -1.41 2.33
CA PRO A 132 -7.78 -2.21 1.91
C PRO A 132 -7.82 -3.57 2.60
N GLN A 133 -8.82 -3.80 3.46
CA GLN A 133 -8.87 -4.98 4.34
C GLN A 133 -7.54 -5.15 5.10
N GLY A 134 -7.05 -4.04 5.66
CA GLY A 134 -5.79 -4.00 6.40
C GLY A 134 -5.85 -4.81 7.68
N THR A 135 -4.79 -5.56 7.96
CA THR A 135 -4.56 -6.19 9.26
C THR A 135 -3.07 -6.26 9.55
N ALA A 136 -2.71 -6.78 10.71
CA ALA A 136 -1.33 -6.95 11.08
C ALA A 136 -1.12 -8.17 11.96
N ARG A 137 0.13 -8.64 11.96
CA ARG A 137 0.64 -9.59 12.96
C ARG A 137 1.82 -8.94 13.67
N VAL A 138 1.82 -9.02 14.98
CA VAL A 138 2.88 -8.47 15.84
C VAL A 138 3.34 -9.56 16.77
N VAL A 139 4.65 -9.83 16.75
CA VAL A 139 5.32 -10.76 17.65
C VAL A 139 6.45 -9.99 18.32
N VAL A 140 6.42 -9.91 19.65
CA VAL A 140 7.44 -9.23 20.44
C VAL A 140 8.45 -10.25 20.94
N ASP A 141 9.70 -10.04 20.55
CA ASP A 141 10.85 -10.71 21.11
C ASP A 141 11.41 -9.87 22.28
N ALA A 142 10.87 -10.13 23.46
CA ALA A 142 11.26 -9.45 24.69
C ALA A 142 12.73 -9.75 25.09
N ALA A 143 13.30 -10.88 24.65
CA ALA A 143 14.67 -11.23 24.98
C ALA A 143 15.69 -10.34 24.25
N ASN A 144 15.35 -9.92 23.03
CA ASN A 144 16.20 -9.08 22.19
C ASN A 144 15.70 -7.63 22.07
N ALA A 145 14.68 -7.24 22.84
CA ALA A 145 14.05 -5.92 22.78
C ALA A 145 13.65 -5.53 21.35
N ASN A 146 13.01 -6.45 20.62
CA ASN A 146 12.56 -6.23 19.24
C ASN A 146 11.10 -6.59 19.07
N ALA A 147 10.40 -5.86 18.21
CA ALA A 147 9.09 -6.21 17.68
C ALA A 147 9.20 -6.60 16.21
N GLU A 148 8.64 -7.75 15.86
CA GLU A 148 8.43 -8.20 14.50
C GLU A 148 7.00 -7.88 14.08
N ILE A 149 6.86 -7.02 13.07
CA ILE A 149 5.58 -6.48 12.62
C ILE A 149 5.38 -6.83 11.15
N TRP A 150 4.28 -7.52 10.87
CA TRP A 150 3.80 -7.73 9.51
C TRP A 150 2.56 -6.88 9.30
N ILE A 151 2.61 -5.96 8.34
CA ILE A 151 1.43 -5.23 7.87
C ILE A 151 0.89 -5.94 6.64
N VAL A 152 -0.41 -6.20 6.62
CA VAL A 152 -1.08 -7.05 5.63
C VAL A 152 -2.25 -6.29 5.03
N TRP A 153 -2.43 -6.36 3.72
CA TRP A 153 -3.59 -5.80 3.03
C TRP A 153 -3.97 -6.60 1.79
N THR A 154 -5.17 -6.38 1.27
CA THR A 154 -5.61 -6.98 0.02
C THR A 154 -5.32 -6.05 -1.16
N ASP A 155 -4.68 -6.57 -2.19
CA ASP A 155 -4.46 -5.93 -3.48
C ASP A 155 -5.14 -6.75 -4.59
N PRO A 156 -6.34 -6.34 -5.07
CA PRO A 156 -7.08 -7.08 -6.09
C PRO A 156 -6.46 -6.95 -7.48
N SER A 157 -5.58 -5.98 -7.71
CA SER A 157 -4.87 -5.80 -9.00
C SER A 157 -3.75 -6.81 -9.20
N SER A 158 -3.46 -7.57 -8.15
CA SER A 158 -2.25 -8.35 -8.08
C SER A 158 -2.45 -9.72 -8.73
N SER A 159 -1.67 -9.97 -9.79
CA SER A 159 -1.69 -11.23 -10.52
C SER A 159 -1.17 -12.38 -9.66
N SER A 160 -1.71 -13.58 -9.88
CA SER A 160 -1.47 -14.82 -9.12
C SER A 160 -0.02 -15.30 -9.03
N ASN A 161 0.94 -14.63 -9.70
CA ASN A 161 2.35 -15.01 -9.80
C ASN A 161 3.30 -14.13 -9.00
N GLN A 162 2.81 -13.10 -8.30
CA GLN A 162 3.63 -12.45 -7.28
C GLN A 162 3.48 -13.26 -6.00
N ALA A 163 4.56 -13.93 -5.59
CA ALA A 163 4.63 -14.58 -4.29
C ALA A 163 4.14 -13.60 -3.22
N ALA A 164 3.46 -14.10 -2.20
CA ALA A 164 3.03 -13.27 -1.09
C ALA A 164 4.26 -12.71 -0.39
N ASP A 165 4.68 -11.51 -0.80
CA ASP A 165 5.93 -10.89 -0.36
C ASP A 165 5.95 -10.86 1.17
N ASN A 166 6.95 -11.52 1.77
CA ASN A 166 7.28 -11.44 3.19
C ASN A 166 6.12 -11.68 4.18
N CYS A 167 5.10 -12.46 3.80
CA CYS A 167 4.07 -12.85 4.76
C CYS A 167 4.65 -13.77 5.85
N PRO A 168 4.04 -13.81 7.06
CA PRO A 168 4.47 -14.71 8.10
C PRO A 168 4.50 -16.17 7.63
N ALA A 169 5.40 -16.97 8.20
CA ALA A 169 5.42 -18.41 7.93
C ALA A 169 4.08 -19.07 8.29
N ASN A 170 3.63 -19.99 7.44
CA ASN A 170 2.36 -20.73 7.60
C ASN A 170 1.10 -19.85 7.67
N TYR A 171 1.15 -18.64 7.10
CA TYR A 171 0.02 -17.72 7.12
C TYR A 171 -1.09 -18.09 6.12
N ASN A 172 -0.87 -18.96 5.13
CA ASN A 172 -1.93 -19.53 4.26
C ASN A 172 -2.87 -18.50 3.60
N GLN A 173 -2.34 -17.32 3.25
CA GLN A 173 -3.10 -16.24 2.64
C GLN A 173 -3.43 -16.46 1.15
N PRO A 174 -4.55 -15.92 0.63
CA PRO A 174 -4.86 -15.88 -0.80
C PRO A 174 -3.82 -15.09 -1.62
N SER A 175 -3.79 -15.31 -2.94
CA SER A 175 -2.85 -14.63 -3.85
C SER A 175 -3.06 -13.12 -3.96
N THR A 176 -4.21 -12.60 -3.55
CA THR A 176 -4.53 -11.17 -3.52
C THR A 176 -4.01 -10.47 -2.27
N VAL A 177 -3.50 -11.20 -1.28
CA VAL A 177 -2.99 -10.62 -0.04
C VAL A 177 -1.52 -10.26 -0.19
N ARG A 178 -1.16 -9.09 0.32
CA ARG A 178 0.21 -8.57 0.36
C ARG A 178 0.63 -8.35 1.79
N CYS A 179 1.90 -8.61 2.08
CA CYS A 179 2.49 -8.36 3.38
C CYS A 179 3.76 -7.52 3.25
N VAL A 180 4.10 -6.79 4.31
CA VAL A 180 5.42 -6.19 4.48
C VAL A 180 5.88 -6.48 5.90
N TYR A 181 7.13 -6.91 6.03
CA TYR A 181 7.77 -7.23 7.29
C TYR A 181 8.65 -6.08 7.76
N PHE A 182 8.56 -5.78 9.04
CA PHE A 182 9.39 -4.82 9.74
C PHE A 182 9.93 -5.45 11.02
N ARG A 183 11.18 -5.13 11.35
CA ARG A 183 11.78 -5.42 12.64
C ARG A 183 12.16 -4.11 13.29
N ILE A 184 11.62 -3.83 14.46
CA ILE A 184 11.78 -2.56 15.17
C ILE A 184 12.36 -2.83 16.55
N ALA A 185 13.45 -2.16 16.90
CA ALA A 185 13.99 -2.18 18.26
C ALA A 185 13.10 -1.35 19.19
N ILE A 186 12.70 -1.91 20.33
CA ILE A 186 11.72 -1.33 21.25
C ILE A 186 12.27 -1.14 22.65
#